data_AF-A0A1M7UR99-F1
#
_entry.id   AF-A0A1M7UR99-F1
#
_cell.length_a   1.000
_cell.length_b   1.000
_cell.length_c   1.000
_cell.angle_alpha   90.00
_cell.angle_beta   90.00
_cell.angle_gamma   90.00
#
_symmetry.space_group_name_H-M   'P 1'
#
loop_
_entity.id
_entity.type
_entity.pdbx_description
1 polymer ?
#
loop_
_entity_poly.entity_id
_entity_poly.type
_entity_poly.pdbx_seq_one_letter_code
_entity_poly.pdbx_strand_id
1 'polypeptide(L)'
;MTQQDARTQQDALSDAMARRGVVTTEDDGRQRLEFRRSWPDPVEDVWSALTEPDRLARWIGTYDGERAPGGTGTFTMTHEDEPVGEVLRIAECDPPRRLVVEWVGQDDWSVELDLWADEGRTVLRFRQVFAADADVADFAAGWHWYLDKFGAEVGGRPVPGDWNAFVTEVAGPVYGMSSGS
;
A
#
# COMPACT_ATOMS: atom_id res chain seq x y z
N MET A 1 0.30 -17.12 -30.07
CA MET A 1 0.96 -16.06 -29.29
C MET A 1 1.72 -15.17 -30.26
N THR A 2 1.28 -13.92 -30.42
CA THR A 2 1.85 -13.02 -31.42
C THR A 2 2.99 -12.20 -30.82
N GLN A 3 3.88 -11.63 -31.65
CA GLN A 3 5.00 -10.79 -31.19
C GLN A 3 4.52 -9.54 -30.42
N GLN A 4 3.27 -9.11 -30.67
CA GLN A 4 2.63 -7.98 -30.01
C GLN A 4 2.16 -8.32 -28.59
N ASP A 5 1.65 -9.54 -28.36
CA ASP A 5 1.24 -10.01 -27.03
C ASP A 5 2.45 -10.08 -26.07
N ALA A 6 3.58 -10.59 -26.58
CA ALA A 6 4.82 -10.72 -25.79
C ALA A 6 5.39 -9.36 -25.38
N ARG A 7 5.31 -8.34 -26.24
CA ARG A 7 5.78 -6.99 -25.93
C ARG A 7 4.93 -6.32 -24.84
N THR A 8 3.61 -6.44 -24.95
CA THR A 8 2.67 -5.92 -23.94
C THR A 8 2.91 -6.56 -22.58
N GLN A 9 3.16 -7.88 -22.54
CA GLN A 9 3.47 -8.59 -21.30
C GLN A 9 4.79 -8.12 -20.67
N GLN A 10 5.83 -7.91 -21.48
CA GLN A 10 7.11 -7.41 -21.01
C GLN A 10 7.02 -5.98 -20.45
N ASP A 11 6.24 -5.11 -21.10
CA ASP A 11 6.02 -3.74 -20.64
C ASP A 11 5.25 -3.71 -19.31
N ALA A 12 4.22 -4.57 -19.17
CA ALA A 12 3.46 -4.73 -17.93
C ALA A 12 4.33 -5.22 -16.76
N LEU A 13 5.19 -6.21 -17.00
CA LEU A 13 6.12 -6.71 -15.99
C LEU A 13 7.13 -5.63 -15.58
N SER A 14 7.64 -4.86 -16.54
CA SER A 14 8.59 -3.77 -16.27
C SER A 14 7.95 -2.66 -15.43
N ASP A 15 6.70 -2.30 -15.71
CA ASP A 15 5.92 -1.37 -14.89
C ASP A 15 5.70 -1.90 -13.46
N ALA A 16 5.34 -3.17 -13.30
CA ALA A 16 5.17 -3.79 -11.99
C ALA A 16 6.50 -3.81 -11.19
N MET A 17 7.61 -4.15 -11.84
CA MET A 17 8.94 -4.08 -11.22
C MET A 17 9.30 -2.66 -10.78
N ALA A 18 9.01 -1.63 -11.59
CA ALA A 18 9.24 -0.23 -11.23
C ALA A 18 8.38 0.24 -10.05
N ARG A 19 7.24 -0.43 -9.82
CA ARG A 19 6.32 -0.18 -8.71
C ARG A 19 6.60 -1.05 -7.48
N ARG A 20 7.52 -2.00 -7.52
CA ARG A 20 7.77 -2.82 -6.32
C ARG A 20 8.27 -1.99 -5.14
N GLY A 21 8.00 -2.48 -3.93
CA GLY A 21 8.53 -1.87 -2.71
C GLY A 21 10.02 -2.14 -2.59
N VAL A 22 10.74 -1.22 -1.95
CA VAL A 22 12.15 -1.40 -1.60
C VAL A 22 12.23 -1.66 -0.11
N VAL A 23 12.90 -2.75 0.27
CA VAL A 23 13.18 -3.09 1.66
C VAL A 23 14.58 -2.58 2.01
N THR A 24 14.68 -1.86 3.11
CA THR A 24 15.94 -1.43 3.71
C THR A 24 16.03 -1.90 5.15
N THR A 25 17.24 -2.21 5.60
CA THR A 25 17.54 -2.51 7.01
C THR A 25 18.25 -1.29 7.60
N GLU A 26 17.72 -0.77 8.70
CA GLU A 26 18.31 0.33 9.46
C GLU A 26 19.47 -0.18 10.35
N ASP A 27 20.29 0.72 10.87
CA ASP A 27 21.47 0.38 11.70
C ASP A 27 21.10 -0.39 12.98
N ASP A 28 19.88 -0.21 13.50
CA ASP A 28 19.35 -0.89 14.68
C ASP A 28 18.71 -2.26 14.38
N GLY A 29 18.74 -2.69 13.11
CA GLY A 29 18.19 -3.95 12.63
C GLY A 29 16.71 -3.89 12.24
N ARG A 30 15.99 -2.79 12.50
CA ARG A 30 14.62 -2.62 12.02
C ARG A 30 14.58 -2.63 10.49
N GLN A 31 13.49 -3.15 9.96
CA GLN A 31 13.28 -3.18 8.52
C GLN A 31 12.24 -2.14 8.12
N ARG A 32 12.41 -1.59 6.93
CA ARG A 32 11.50 -0.62 6.34
C ARG A 32 11.18 -0.99 4.91
N LEU A 33 9.89 -1.04 4.61
CA LEU A 33 9.35 -1.21 3.27
C LEU A 33 8.87 0.15 2.78
N GLU A 34 9.43 0.62 1.66
CA GLU A 34 9.03 1.89 1.05
C GLU A 34 8.50 1.68 -0.37
N PHE A 35 7.35 2.28 -0.67
CA PHE A 35 6.84 2.44 -2.01
C PHE A 35 6.75 3.91 -2.37
N ARG A 36 7.15 4.24 -3.60
CA ARG A 36 6.85 5.52 -4.23
C ARG A 36 5.81 5.31 -5.32
N ARG A 37 4.75 6.11 -5.30
CA ARG A 37 3.68 6.12 -6.31
C ARG A 37 3.40 7.56 -6.73
N SER A 38 2.93 7.75 -7.96
CA SER A 38 2.50 9.07 -8.40
C SER A 38 1.30 9.03 -9.33
N TRP A 39 0.42 10.01 -9.17
CA TRP A 39 -0.81 10.18 -9.95
C TRP A 39 -0.88 11.59 -10.53
N PRO A 40 -1.51 11.76 -11.71
CA PRO A 40 -1.77 13.09 -12.25
C PRO A 40 -2.80 13.88 -11.42
N ASP A 41 -3.49 13.21 -10.50
CA ASP A 41 -4.55 13.75 -9.67
C ASP A 41 -4.04 14.74 -8.61
N PRO A 42 -4.84 15.76 -8.23
CA PRO A 42 -4.49 16.72 -7.18
C PRO A 42 -4.27 16.05 -5.83
N VAL A 43 -3.43 16.65 -4.97
CA VAL A 43 -3.06 16.07 -3.67
C VAL A 43 -4.27 15.90 -2.76
N GLU A 44 -5.26 16.78 -2.88
CA GLU A 44 -6.52 16.72 -2.16
C GLU A 44 -7.36 15.49 -2.54
N ASP A 45 -7.34 15.09 -3.81
CA ASP A 45 -8.06 13.89 -4.26
C ASP A 45 -7.38 12.63 -3.70
N VAL A 46 -6.06 12.53 -3.87
CA VAL A 46 -5.28 11.41 -3.34
C VAL A 46 -5.41 11.31 -1.81
N TRP A 47 -5.36 12.43 -1.11
CA TRP A 47 -5.57 12.49 0.34
C TRP A 47 -6.96 11.97 0.73
N SER A 48 -8.00 12.43 0.05
CA SER A 48 -9.36 11.97 0.37
C SER A 48 -9.55 10.46 0.11
N ALA A 49 -8.83 9.87 -0.85
CA ALA A 49 -8.83 8.42 -1.04
C ALA A 49 -8.16 7.64 0.11
N LEU A 50 -7.24 8.29 0.83
CA LEU A 50 -6.56 7.74 2.01
C LEU A 50 -7.35 7.95 3.30
N THR A 51 -8.19 9.00 3.39
CA THR A 51 -8.80 9.40 4.66
C THR A 51 -10.32 9.34 4.70
N GLU A 52 -11.02 9.44 3.57
CA GLU A 52 -12.48 9.42 3.56
C GLU A 52 -13.00 7.98 3.64
N PRO A 53 -13.93 7.68 4.57
CA PRO A 53 -14.38 6.31 4.84
C PRO A 53 -14.82 5.54 3.58
N ASP A 54 -15.65 6.18 2.75
CA ASP A 54 -16.22 5.56 1.55
C ASP A 54 -15.18 5.27 0.46
N ARG A 55 -14.08 6.02 0.44
CA ARG A 55 -12.98 5.80 -0.53
C ARG A 55 -11.96 4.82 0.01
N LEU A 56 -11.61 4.90 1.29
CA LEU A 56 -10.72 3.96 1.97
C LEU A 56 -11.23 2.51 1.82
N ALA A 57 -12.54 2.31 1.99
CA ALA A 57 -13.19 1.01 1.87
C ALA A 57 -13.08 0.37 0.48
N ARG A 58 -12.86 1.16 -0.57
CA ARG A 58 -12.79 0.65 -1.95
C ARG A 58 -11.47 -0.03 -2.26
N TRP A 59 -10.39 0.32 -1.56
CA TRP A 59 -9.07 -0.23 -1.85
C TRP A 59 -8.51 -1.10 -0.74
N ILE A 60 -8.72 -0.77 0.55
CA ILE A 60 -8.12 -1.54 1.65
C ILE A 60 -9.09 -2.01 2.72
N GLY A 61 -9.99 -1.15 3.20
CA GLY A 61 -10.80 -1.50 4.37
C GLY A 61 -11.50 -0.32 5.04
N THR A 62 -12.07 -0.58 6.20
CA THR A 62 -12.81 0.41 6.99
C THR A 62 -12.02 0.81 8.24
N TYR A 63 -12.26 2.03 8.73
CA TYR A 63 -11.75 2.51 10.01
C TYR A 63 -12.89 3.15 10.80
N ASP A 64 -13.14 2.64 12.00
CA ASP A 64 -14.16 3.15 12.93
C ASP A 64 -13.49 3.68 14.19
N GLY A 65 -13.55 4.99 14.40
CA GLY A 65 -12.93 5.65 15.55
C GLY A 65 -12.59 7.11 15.31
N GLU A 66 -11.79 7.66 16.22
CA GLU A 66 -11.39 9.07 16.16
C GLU A 66 -10.32 9.29 15.08
N ARG A 67 -10.57 10.26 14.18
CA ARG A 67 -9.70 10.60 13.03
C ARG A 67 -8.85 11.85 13.30
N ALA A 68 -8.20 11.89 14.46
CA ALA A 68 -7.35 12.99 14.89
C ALA A 68 -6.07 12.46 15.54
N PRO A 69 -4.97 13.26 15.59
CA PRO A 69 -3.75 12.86 16.29
C PRO A 69 -4.03 12.46 17.75
N GLY A 70 -3.52 11.30 18.16
CA GLY A 70 -3.78 10.68 19.45
C GLY A 70 -5.06 9.84 19.52
N GLY A 71 -5.96 9.97 18.54
CA GLY A 71 -7.19 9.19 18.44
C GLY A 71 -6.92 7.71 18.14
N THR A 72 -7.84 6.87 18.58
CA THR A 72 -7.80 5.42 18.35
C THR A 72 -9.06 4.95 17.64
N GLY A 73 -8.95 3.85 16.90
CA GLY A 73 -10.07 3.23 16.21
C GLY A 73 -9.74 1.84 15.72
N THR A 74 -10.77 1.13 15.27
CA THR A 74 -10.67 -0.22 14.73
C THR A 74 -10.53 -0.15 13.22
N PHE A 75 -9.43 -0.68 12.69
CA PHE A 75 -9.19 -0.86 11.27
C PHE A 75 -9.50 -2.30 10.87
N THR A 76 -10.28 -2.50 9.81
CA THR A 76 -10.64 -3.82 9.29
C THR A 76 -10.35 -3.87 7.80
N MET A 77 -9.46 -4.77 7.39
CA MET A 77 -9.15 -5.03 5.98
C MET A 77 -10.26 -5.90 5.37
N THR A 78 -10.88 -5.42 4.29
CA THR A 78 -12.14 -6.01 3.78
C THR A 78 -11.95 -7.12 2.74
N HIS A 79 -10.71 -7.40 2.36
CA HIS A 79 -10.36 -8.39 1.34
C HIS A 79 -9.79 -9.70 1.91
N GLU A 80 -9.83 -9.86 3.23
CA GLU A 80 -9.47 -11.08 3.92
C GLU A 80 -10.70 -12.01 4.04
N ASP A 81 -10.47 -13.33 4.03
CA ASP A 81 -11.56 -14.33 4.15
C ASP A 81 -12.31 -14.19 5.49
N GLU A 82 -11.58 -13.83 6.55
CA GLU A 82 -12.12 -13.56 7.89
C GLU A 82 -11.62 -12.18 8.37
N PRO A 83 -12.33 -11.08 8.06
CA PRO A 83 -11.89 -9.74 8.42
C PRO A 83 -11.79 -9.58 9.94
N VAL A 84 -10.59 -9.35 10.44
CA VAL A 84 -10.34 -9.03 11.86
C VAL A 84 -10.12 -7.52 12.01
N GLY A 85 -10.77 -6.93 13.01
CA GLY A 85 -10.54 -5.55 13.39
C GLY A 85 -9.32 -5.42 14.28
N GLU A 86 -8.35 -4.61 13.87
CA GLU A 86 -7.16 -4.27 14.65
C GLU A 86 -7.25 -2.83 15.18
N VAL A 87 -6.79 -2.61 16.41
CA VAL A 87 -6.84 -1.28 17.00
C VAL A 87 -5.62 -0.48 16.52
N LEU A 88 -5.88 0.63 15.83
CA LEU A 88 -4.86 1.60 15.42
C LEU A 88 -4.93 2.86 16.28
N ARG A 89 -3.79 3.51 16.41
CA ARG A 89 -3.64 4.89 16.88
C ARG A 89 -3.18 5.76 15.72
N ILE A 90 -3.80 6.92 15.56
CA ILE A 90 -3.30 7.96 14.65
C ILE A 90 -2.22 8.73 15.39
N ALA A 91 -0.95 8.50 15.05
CA ALA A 91 0.18 9.18 15.68
C ALA A 91 0.33 10.62 15.20
N GLU A 92 0.19 10.83 13.89
CA GLU A 92 0.28 12.14 13.24
C GLU A 92 -0.78 12.25 12.15
N CYS A 93 -1.34 13.45 11.97
CA CYS A 93 -2.24 13.78 10.87
C CYS A 93 -2.08 15.28 10.54
N ASP A 94 -1.49 15.58 9.39
CA ASP A 94 -1.32 16.92 8.83
C ASP A 94 -1.87 16.93 7.39
N PRO A 95 -3.20 17.14 7.22
CA PRO A 95 -3.81 17.13 5.89
C PRO A 95 -3.29 18.26 4.98
N PRO A 96 -3.10 18.03 3.66
CA PRO A 96 -3.21 16.76 2.94
C PRO A 96 -1.83 16.08 2.76
N ARG A 97 -0.90 16.23 3.71
CA ARG A 97 0.53 15.94 3.51
C ARG A 97 1.04 14.73 4.26
N ARG A 98 0.53 14.44 5.44
CA ARG A 98 1.10 13.39 6.29
C ARG A 98 0.06 12.68 7.15
N LEU A 99 0.12 11.35 7.15
CA LEU A 99 -0.62 10.49 8.07
C LEU A 99 0.32 9.42 8.61
N VAL A 100 0.34 9.23 9.92
CA VAL A 100 1.06 8.14 10.57
C VAL A 100 0.10 7.36 11.45
N VAL A 101 0.04 6.05 11.24
CA VAL A 101 -0.77 5.13 12.05
C VAL A 101 0.12 4.05 12.65
N GLU A 102 -0.21 3.67 13.88
CA GLU A 102 0.51 2.66 14.67
C GLU A 102 -0.48 1.60 15.14
N TRP A 103 -0.06 0.34 15.17
CA TRP A 103 -0.87 -0.75 15.69
C TRP A 103 -0.72 -0.82 17.21
N VAL A 104 -1.83 -0.76 17.94
CA VAL A 104 -1.80 -0.80 19.40
C VAL A 104 -1.39 -2.19 19.87
N GLY A 105 -0.32 -2.26 20.65
CA GLY A 105 0.24 -3.52 21.18
C GLY A 105 1.30 -4.17 20.28
N GLN A 106 1.68 -3.51 19.18
CA GLN A 106 2.81 -3.90 18.34
C GLN A 106 3.86 -2.78 18.36
N ASP A 107 4.93 -3.00 19.11
CA ASP A 107 6.05 -2.06 19.16
C ASP A 107 6.78 -2.03 17.79
N ASP A 108 7.29 -0.86 17.41
CA ASP A 108 8.00 -0.64 16.14
C ASP A 108 7.21 -1.02 14.87
N TRP A 109 5.87 -1.00 14.94
CA TRP A 109 4.98 -1.27 13.82
C TRP A 109 4.14 -0.06 13.45
N SER A 110 4.49 0.60 12.33
CA SER A 110 3.79 1.79 11.86
C SER A 110 3.70 1.87 10.35
N VAL A 111 2.64 2.49 9.86
CA VAL A 111 2.52 2.95 8.47
C VAL A 111 2.59 4.47 8.43
N GLU A 112 3.49 4.99 7.61
CA GLU A 112 3.67 6.41 7.34
C GLU A 112 3.34 6.72 5.88
N LEU A 113 2.49 7.72 5.67
CA LEU A 113 2.10 8.22 4.37
C LEU A 113 2.56 9.68 4.26
N ASP A 114 3.46 9.97 3.33
CA ASP A 114 3.84 11.33 2.98
C ASP A 114 3.38 11.67 1.56
N LEU A 115 2.70 12.80 1.39
CA LEU A 115 2.21 13.29 0.10
C LEU A 115 2.76 14.68 -0.22
N TRP A 116 3.16 14.86 -1.47
CA TRP A 116 3.56 16.16 -2.00
C TRP A 116 3.29 16.26 -3.49
N ALA A 117 3.19 17.49 -3.99
CA ALA A 117 3.13 17.77 -5.41
C ALA A 117 4.55 17.81 -5.99
N ASP A 118 4.77 17.13 -7.11
CA ASP A 118 6.03 17.06 -7.85
C ASP A 118 5.71 17.07 -9.34
N GLU A 119 6.25 18.05 -10.09
CA GLU A 119 6.05 18.18 -11.55
C GLU A 119 4.58 18.07 -12.02
N GLY A 120 3.64 18.62 -11.24
CA GLY A 120 2.20 18.59 -11.56
C GLY A 120 1.52 17.24 -11.29
N ARG A 121 2.19 16.34 -10.57
CA ARG A 121 1.66 15.05 -10.10
C ARG A 121 1.66 15.04 -8.57
N THR A 122 0.76 14.26 -7.98
CA THR A 122 0.84 13.93 -6.55
C THR A 122 1.72 12.71 -6.38
N VAL A 123 2.72 12.80 -5.52
CA VAL A 123 3.57 11.69 -5.12
C VAL A 123 3.18 11.22 -3.73
N LEU A 124 2.95 9.92 -3.57
CA LEU A 124 2.86 9.25 -2.28
C LEU A 124 4.15 8.50 -2.02
N ARG A 125 4.74 8.73 -0.85
CA ARG A 125 5.69 7.81 -0.22
C ARG A 125 4.97 7.06 0.88
N PHE A 126 4.71 5.79 0.63
CA PHE A 126 4.19 4.84 1.60
C PHE A 126 5.36 4.15 2.29
N ARG A 127 5.35 4.08 3.62
CA ARG A 127 6.39 3.41 4.39
C ARG A 127 5.75 2.55 5.46
N GLN A 128 6.21 1.32 5.58
CA GLN A 128 5.93 0.48 6.73
C GLN A 128 7.24 0.20 7.46
N VAL A 129 7.22 0.41 8.77
CA VAL A 129 8.30 0.06 9.70
C VAL A 129 7.93 -1.25 10.37
N PHE A 130 8.91 -2.13 10.49
CA PHE A 130 8.79 -3.45 11.11
C PHE A 130 9.82 -3.63 12.21
N ALA A 131 9.49 -4.50 13.16
CA ALA A 131 10.47 -5.08 14.07
C ALA A 131 11.59 -5.83 13.31
N ALA A 132 12.75 -5.98 13.97
CA ALA A 132 13.96 -6.50 13.33
C ALA A 132 13.85 -7.94 12.81
N ASP A 133 12.93 -8.74 13.34
CA ASP A 133 12.72 -10.16 13.01
C ASP A 133 11.54 -10.41 12.05
N ALA A 134 10.91 -9.36 11.53
CA ALA A 134 9.77 -9.51 10.62
C ALA A 134 10.17 -10.08 9.24
N ASP A 135 9.34 -10.98 8.70
CA ASP A 135 9.45 -11.38 7.30
C ASP A 135 8.72 -10.37 6.41
N VAL A 136 9.47 -9.46 5.78
CA VAL A 136 8.92 -8.33 5.03
C VAL A 136 8.47 -8.70 3.61
N ALA A 137 8.90 -9.84 3.06
CA ALA A 137 8.66 -10.19 1.66
C ALA A 137 7.16 -10.35 1.35
N ASP A 138 6.43 -11.01 2.23
CA ASP A 138 4.99 -11.21 2.10
C ASP A 138 4.23 -9.87 2.22
N PHE A 139 4.62 -9.01 3.16
CA PHE A 139 4.06 -7.66 3.28
C PHE A 139 4.36 -6.81 2.04
N ALA A 140 5.55 -6.93 1.45
CA ALA A 140 5.95 -6.21 0.24
C ALA A 140 5.07 -6.54 -0.97
N ALA A 141 4.50 -7.73 -1.03
CA ALA A 141 3.55 -8.06 -2.08
C ALA A 141 2.11 -7.71 -1.74
N GLY A 142 1.68 -7.92 -0.49
CA GLY A 142 0.38 -7.49 -0.01
C GLY A 142 0.18 -5.99 -0.25
N TRP A 143 1.13 -5.16 0.18
CA TRP A 143 1.08 -3.72 -0.06
C TRP A 143 1.16 -3.33 -1.51
N HIS A 144 1.88 -4.07 -2.35
CA HIS A 144 1.89 -3.81 -3.78
C HIS A 144 0.47 -3.98 -4.35
N TRP A 145 -0.20 -5.09 -4.02
CA TRP A 145 -1.56 -5.34 -4.48
C TRP A 145 -2.56 -4.28 -3.98
N TYR A 146 -2.48 -3.92 -2.69
CA TYR A 146 -3.33 -2.86 -2.13
C TYR A 146 -3.04 -1.48 -2.77
N LEU A 147 -1.77 -1.14 -3.03
CA LEU A 147 -1.42 0.11 -3.69
C LEU A 147 -1.82 0.14 -5.18
N ASP A 148 -1.99 -1.02 -5.81
CA ASP A 148 -2.55 -1.11 -7.17
C ASP A 148 -4.06 -0.88 -7.18
N LYS A 149 -4.77 -1.40 -6.17
CA LYS A 149 -6.18 -1.04 -5.93
C LYS A 149 -6.35 0.44 -5.63
N PHE A 150 -5.45 1.00 -4.80
CA PHE A 150 -5.42 2.44 -4.55
C PHE A 150 -5.20 3.23 -5.84
N GLY A 151 -4.31 2.74 -6.72
CA GLY A 151 -4.11 3.34 -8.03
C GLY A 151 -5.33 3.28 -8.95
N ALA A 152 -6.18 2.27 -8.80
CA ALA A 152 -7.46 2.19 -9.50
C ALA A 152 -8.50 3.18 -8.94
N GLU A 153 -8.54 3.35 -7.61
CA GLU A 153 -9.44 4.31 -6.92
C GLU A 153 -9.10 5.78 -7.21
N VAL A 154 -7.82 6.13 -7.33
CA VAL A 154 -7.38 7.52 -7.55
C VAL A 154 -7.20 7.84 -9.03
N GLY A 155 -6.44 7.02 -9.75
CA GLY A 155 -5.95 7.36 -11.10
C GLY A 155 -6.67 6.64 -12.25
N GLY A 156 -7.75 5.91 -11.97
CA GLY A 156 -8.52 5.18 -12.97
C GLY A 156 -7.74 4.05 -13.67
N ARG A 157 -6.66 3.56 -13.05
CA ARG A 157 -5.99 2.33 -13.53
C ARG A 157 -6.97 1.15 -13.46
N PRO A 158 -6.77 0.11 -14.28
CA PRO A 158 -7.54 -1.12 -14.11
C PRO A 158 -7.39 -1.65 -12.68
N VAL A 159 -8.51 -2.05 -12.07
CA VAL A 159 -8.49 -2.76 -10.79
C VAL A 159 -7.65 -4.03 -10.99
N PRO A 160 -6.67 -4.32 -10.12
CA PRO A 160 -5.91 -5.56 -10.23
C PRO A 160 -6.86 -6.77 -10.10
N GLY A 161 -6.43 -7.91 -10.63
CA GLY A 161 -7.12 -9.18 -10.40
C GLY A 161 -7.21 -9.54 -8.91
N ASP A 162 -7.90 -10.62 -8.60
CA ASP A 162 -7.86 -11.20 -7.26
C ASP A 162 -6.43 -11.55 -6.82
N TRP A 163 -6.27 -11.88 -5.54
CA TRP A 163 -4.95 -12.18 -4.97
C TRP A 163 -4.22 -13.32 -5.72
N ASN A 164 -4.94 -14.36 -6.16
CA ASN A 164 -4.33 -15.50 -6.86
C ASN A 164 -3.81 -15.11 -8.25
N ALA A 165 -4.58 -14.30 -8.98
CA ALA A 165 -4.14 -13.72 -10.24
C ALA A 165 -2.91 -12.81 -10.02
N PHE A 166 -2.94 -11.95 -8.99
CA PHE A 166 -1.80 -11.10 -8.65
C PHE A 166 -0.54 -11.89 -8.30
N VAL A 167 -0.65 -12.95 -7.49
CA VAL A 167 0.49 -13.81 -7.14
C VAL A 167 1.08 -14.45 -8.40
N THR A 168 0.24 -14.94 -9.30
CA THR A 168 0.68 -15.62 -10.52
C THR A 168 1.35 -14.65 -11.50
N GLU A 169 0.73 -13.50 -11.74
CA GLU A 169 1.11 -12.59 -12.83
C GLU A 169 2.15 -11.55 -12.41
N VAL A 170 2.16 -11.18 -11.14
CA VAL A 170 3.01 -10.09 -10.61
C VAL A 170 3.91 -10.59 -9.51
N ALA A 171 3.35 -11.16 -8.44
CA ALA A 171 4.12 -11.38 -7.23
C ALA A 171 5.19 -12.48 -7.40
N GLY A 172 4.91 -13.51 -8.20
CA GLY A 172 5.89 -14.53 -8.54
C GLY A 172 7.07 -13.98 -9.36
N PRO A 173 6.83 -13.32 -10.50
CA PRO A 173 7.90 -12.70 -11.27
C PRO A 173 8.67 -11.60 -10.53
N VAL A 174 8.01 -10.79 -9.70
CA VAL A 174 8.60 -9.59 -9.07
C VAL A 174 9.27 -9.89 -7.72
N TYR A 175 8.67 -10.78 -6.92
CA TYR A 175 9.11 -11.09 -5.55
C TYR A 175 9.54 -12.55 -5.36
N GLY A 176 9.41 -13.40 -6.40
CA GLY A 176 9.80 -14.81 -6.31
C GLY A 176 8.79 -15.70 -5.56
N MET A 177 7.58 -15.20 -5.29
CA MET A 177 6.54 -16.00 -4.65
C MET A 177 5.94 -17.06 -5.57
N SER A 178 5.41 -18.11 -4.97
CA SER A 178 4.63 -19.12 -5.66
C SER A 178 3.21 -19.11 -5.12
N SER A 179 2.21 -19.09 -6.00
CA SER A 179 0.84 -19.43 -5.63
C SER A 179 0.83 -20.84 -5.06
N GLY A 180 0.41 -21.01 -3.81
CA GLY A 180 0.34 -22.30 -3.14
C GLY A 180 -0.39 -23.34 -4.00
N SER A 181 0.18 -24.55 -4.05
CA SER A 181 -0.34 -25.70 -4.80
C SER A 181 -1.58 -26.33 -4.17
#